data_AF-A0A1I5DN76-F1
#
_entry.id   AF-A0A1I5DN76-F1
#
_cell.length_a   1.000
_cell.length_b   1.000
_cell.length_c   1.000
_cell.angle_alpha   90.00
_cell.angle_beta   90.00
_cell.angle_gamma   90.00
#
_symmetry.space_group_name_H-M   'P 1'
#
loop_
_entity.id
_entity.type
_entity.pdbx_description
1 polymer ?
#
loop_
_entity_poly.entity_id
_entity_poly.type
_entity_poly.pdbx_seq_one_letter_code
_entity_poly.pdbx_strand_id
1 'polypeptide(L)' 'MTTPQITRHLPEAARAIDAQFGEGYAREHPDLVASLVQSATIEAAVATGYGAHQEALAAARQISAELGDTLLKLKPQFFG' A
#
# COMPACT_ATOMS: atom_id res chain seq x y z
N MET A 1 7.29 -10.27 -14.63
CA MET A 1 8.57 -9.54 -14.61
C MET A 1 8.50 -8.49 -13.51
N THR A 2 8.87 -8.85 -12.29
CA THR A 2 8.70 -8.03 -11.06
C THR A 2 10.03 -7.43 -10.58
N THR A 3 10.99 -7.33 -11.48
CA THR A 3 12.42 -7.17 -11.16
C THR A 3 12.89 -5.74 -10.83
N PRO A 4 12.28 -4.62 -11.27
CA PRO A 4 12.94 -3.31 -11.11
C PRO A 4 12.89 -2.70 -9.70
N GLN A 5 11.84 -2.97 -8.90
CA GLN A 5 11.72 -2.38 -7.55
C GLN A 5 12.66 -3.06 -6.54
N ILE A 6 12.71 -4.39 -6.53
CA ILE A 6 13.59 -5.16 -5.63
C ILE A 6 15.06 -4.75 -5.85
N THR A 7 15.47 -4.51 -7.10
CA THR A 7 16.84 -4.10 -7.43
C THR A 7 17.22 -2.71 -6.87
N ARG A 8 16.25 -1.82 -6.61
CA ARG A 8 16.51 -0.51 -6.01
C ARG A 8 16.57 -0.55 -4.48
N HIS A 9 15.77 -1.41 -3.85
CA HIS A 9 15.69 -1.49 -2.39
C HIS A 9 16.94 -2.09 -1.73
N LEU A 10 17.61 -3.05 -2.38
CA LEU A 10 18.85 -3.64 -1.86
C LEU A 10 19.98 -2.61 -1.61
N PRO A 11 20.40 -1.79 -2.60
CA PRO A 11 21.48 -0.83 -2.39
C PRO A 11 21.10 0.34 -1.48
N GLU A 12 19.81 0.64 -1.32
CA GLU A 12 19.34 1.63 -0.35
C GLU A 12 19.35 1.06 1.08
N ALA A 13 18.91 -0.19 1.26
CA ALA A 13 18.96 -0.89 2.54
C ALA A 13 20.41 -1.10 3.03
N ALA A 14 21.32 -1.50 2.14
CA ALA A 14 22.73 -1.65 2.47
C ALA A 14 23.35 -0.31 2.93
N ARG A 15 23.04 0.80 2.22
CA ARG A 15 23.50 2.14 2.61
C ARG A 15 22.92 2.59 3.95
N ALA A 16 21.65 2.28 4.24
CA ALA A 16 21.04 2.61 5.51
C ALA A 16 21.70 1.87 6.68
N ILE A 17 22.03 0.59 6.47
CA ILE A 17 22.74 -0.24 7.46
C ILE A 17 24.17 0.28 7.67
N ASP A 18 24.91 0.53 6.59
CA ASP A 18 26.27 1.07 6.69
C ASP A 18 26.29 2.45 7.37
N ALA A 19 25.30 3.31 7.09
CA ALA A 19 25.19 4.62 7.73
C ALA A 19 24.92 4.53 9.24
N GLN A 20 24.22 3.48 9.69
CA GLN A 20 23.84 3.29 11.09
C GLN A 20 24.91 2.55 11.91
N PHE A 21 25.62 1.60 11.30
CA PHE A 21 26.50 0.66 12.00
C PHE A 21 27.97 0.74 11.58
N GLY A 22 28.29 1.51 10.53
CA GLY A 22 29.64 1.71 10.03
C GLY A 22 29.84 1.15 8.61
N GLU A 23 30.81 1.71 7.89
CA GLU A 23 31.09 1.32 6.52
C GLU A 23 31.50 -0.17 6.43
N GLY A 24 30.83 -0.91 5.53
CA GLY A 24 31.12 -2.32 5.29
C GLY A 24 30.32 -3.29 6.17
N TYR A 25 29.62 -2.80 7.19
CA TYR A 25 28.80 -3.61 8.09
C TYR A 25 27.70 -4.38 7.32
N ALA A 26 27.06 -3.75 6.34
CA ALA A 26 26.03 -4.39 5.52
C ALA A 26 26.56 -5.59 4.71
N ARG A 27 27.85 -5.57 4.34
CA ARG A 27 28.49 -6.68 3.61
C ARG A 27 28.72 -7.89 4.51
N GLU A 28 29.03 -7.64 5.78
CA GLU A 28 29.24 -8.68 6.80
C GLU A 28 27.91 -9.25 7.31
N HIS A 29 26.82 -8.50 7.16
CA HIS A 29 25.48 -8.85 7.65
C HIS A 29 24.40 -8.82 6.54
N PRO A 30 24.48 -9.70 5.53
CA PRO A 30 23.52 -9.73 4.42
C PRO A 30 22.09 -10.11 4.85
N ASP A 31 21.95 -10.82 5.96
CA ASP A 31 20.68 -11.17 6.59
C ASP A 31 19.92 -9.92 7.07
N LEU A 32 20.62 -8.97 7.68
CA LEU A 32 20.01 -7.69 8.09
C LEU A 32 19.52 -6.87 6.90
N VAL A 33 20.30 -6.86 5.81
CA VAL A 33 19.89 -6.21 4.54
C VAL A 33 18.62 -6.85 4.00
N ALA A 34 18.56 -8.18 3.97
CA ALA A 34 17.40 -8.93 3.50
C ALA A 34 16.16 -8.66 4.37
N SER A 35 16.31 -8.69 5.71
CA SER A 35 15.22 -8.38 6.64
C SER A 35 14.70 -6.95 6.47
N LEU A 36 15.59 -5.97 6.27
CA LEU A 36 15.18 -4.59 6.06
C LEU A 36 14.41 -4.41 4.73
N VAL A 37 14.90 -5.00 3.64
CA VAL A 37 14.20 -4.98 2.34
C VAL A 37 12.84 -5.67 2.45
N GLN A 38 12.77 -6.79 3.17
CA GLN A 38 11.53 -7.53 3.38
C GLN A 38 10.52 -6.70 4.18
N SER A 39 10.92 -6.10 5.30
CA SER A 39 10.06 -5.23 6.11
C SER A 39 9.55 -4.04 5.30
N ALA A 40 10.42 -3.35 4.56
CA ALA A 40 10.00 -2.24 3.70
C ALA A 40 8.99 -2.67 2.62
N THR A 41 9.16 -3.87 2.07
CA THR A 41 8.22 -4.43 1.08
C THR A 41 6.85 -4.73 1.71
N ILE A 42 6.84 -5.27 2.94
CA ILE A 42 5.60 -5.54 3.69
C ILE A 42 4.86 -4.23 3.99
N GLU A 43 5.58 -3.21 4.49
CA GLU A 43 4.99 -1.89 4.76
C GLU A 43 4.37 -1.28 3.50
N ALA A 44 5.06 -1.35 2.37
CA ALA A 44 4.54 -0.86 1.09
C ALA A 44 3.29 -1.63 0.64
N ALA A 45 3.27 -2.96 0.80
CA ALA A 45 2.10 -3.78 0.48
C ALA A 45 0.91 -3.45 1.38
N VAL A 46 1.14 -3.26 2.68
CA VAL A 46 0.10 -2.86 3.64
C VAL A 46 -0.45 -1.47 3.31
N ALA A 47 0.41 -0.50 3.03
CA ALA A 47 0.00 0.86 2.64
C ALA A 47 -0.85 0.84 1.36
N THR A 48 -0.44 0.04 0.37
CA THR A 48 -1.20 -0.16 -0.87
C THR A 48 -2.57 -0.77 -0.60
N GLY A 49 -2.64 -1.79 0.27
CA GLY A 49 -3.89 -2.42 0.67
C GLY A 49 -4.84 -1.46 1.39
N TYR A 50 -4.32 -0.63 2.30
CA TYR A 50 -5.11 0.41 2.97
C TYR A 50 -5.66 1.44 1.98
N GLY A 51 -4.85 1.89 1.02
CA GLY A 51 -5.30 2.82 -0.03
C GLY A 51 -6.45 2.23 -0.85
N ALA A 52 -6.27 1.03 -1.40
CA ALA A 52 -7.29 0.34 -2.18
C ALA A 52 -8.59 0.11 -1.39
N HIS A 53 -8.47 -0.22 -0.10
CA HIS A 53 -9.64 -0.38 0.77
C HIS A 53 -10.41 0.93 0.99
N GLN A 54 -9.70 2.05 1.19
CA GLN A 54 -10.34 3.36 1.33
C GLN A 54 -11.04 3.81 0.05
N GLU A 55 -10.42 3.58 -1.11
CA GLU A 55 -11.04 3.84 -2.42
C GLU A 55 -12.31 3.02 -2.61
N ALA A 56 -12.29 1.73 -2.26
CA ALA A 56 -13.47 0.86 -2.32
C ALA A 56 -14.60 1.34 -1.39
N LEU A 57 -14.27 1.75 -0.16
CA LEU A 57 -15.25 2.31 0.77
C LEU A 57 -15.83 3.63 0.27
N ALA A 58 -15.01 4.49 -0.35
CA ALA A 58 -15.47 5.73 -0.95
C ALA A 58 -16.46 5.47 -2.09
N ALA A 59 -16.13 4.54 -2.99
CA ALA A 59 -17.02 4.13 -4.07
C ALA A 59 -18.34 3.54 -3.55
N ALA A 60 -18.27 2.68 -2.52
CA ALA A 60 -19.46 2.08 -1.91
C ALA A 60 -20.40 3.14 -1.30
N ARG A 61 -19.84 4.17 -0.64
CA ARG A 61 -20.61 5.30 -0.10
C ARG A 61 -21.27 6.11 -1.20
N GLN A 62 -20.55 6.39 -2.29
CA GLN A 62 -21.09 7.10 -3.44
C GLN A 62 -22.27 6.34 -4.07
N ILE A 63 -22.09 5.06 -4.36
CA ILE A 63 -23.15 4.20 -4.92
C ILE A 63 -24.37 4.17 -4.00
N SER A 64 -24.15 4.05 -2.68
CA SER A 64 -25.25 4.04 -1.70
C SER A 64 -26.04 5.35 -1.71
N ALA A 65 -25.38 6.49 -1.85
CA ALA A 65 -26.03 7.79 -1.96
C ALA A 65 -26.84 7.92 -3.26
N GLU A 66 -26.25 7.54 -4.39
CA GLU A 66 -26.92 7.58 -5.70
C GLU A 66 -28.16 6.66 -5.74
N LEU A 67 -28.06 5.47 -5.14
CA LEU A 67 -29.20 4.55 -4.98
C LEU A 67 -30.30 5.17 -4.11
N GLY A 68 -29.94 5.76 -2.96
CA GLY A 68 -30.90 6.45 -2.08
C GLY A 68 -31.64 7.56 -2.80
N ASP A 69 -30.93 8.42 -3.52
CA ASP A 69 -31.51 9.51 -4.32
C ASP A 69 -32.43 8.97 -5.41
N THR A 70 -32.04 7.89 -6.07
CA THR A 70 -32.84 7.25 -7.12
C THR A 70 -34.15 6.69 -6.54
N LEU A 71 -34.09 5.99 -5.41
CA LEU A 71 -35.28 5.46 -4.73
C LEU A 71 -36.24 6.58 -4.29
N LEU A 72 -35.72 7.69 -3.77
CA LEU A 72 -36.53 8.84 -3.39
C LEU A 72 -37.22 9.50 -4.60
N LYS A 73 -36.54 9.60 -5.74
CA LYS A 73 -37.13 10.11 -6.99
C LYS A 73 -38.25 9.22 -7.52
N LEU A 74 -38.17 7.92 -7.28
CA LEU A 74 -39.18 6.94 -7.71
C LEU A 74 -40.39 6.87 -6.76
N LYS A 75 -40.24 7.28 -5.49
CA LYS A 75 -41.32 7.26 -4.48
C LYS A 75 -42.67 7.83 -4.97
N PRO A 76 -42.74 8.96 -5.69
CA PRO A 76 -44.02 9.51 -6.19
C PRO A 76 -44.71 8.65 -7.25
N GLN A 77 -43.97 7.79 -7.97
CA GLN A 77 -44.53 6.92 -9.02
C GLN A 77 -45.08 5.61 -8.46
N PHE A 78 -44.59 5.16 -7.30
CA PHE A 78 -45.00 3.90 -6.68
C PHE A 78 -45.98 4.06 -5.52
N PHE A 79 -46.05 5.25 -4.90
CA PHE A 79 -46.87 5.51 -3.71
C PHE A 79 -47.71 6.79 -3.82
N GLY A 80 -47.89 7.32 -5.03
CA GLY A 80 -48.75 8.46 -5.36
C GLY A 80 -50.03 8.04 -6.08
#